data_AF-X1HRW5-F1
#
_entry.id   AF-X1HRW5-F1
#
_cell.length_a   1.000
_cell.length_b   1.000
_cell.length_c   1.000
_cell.angle_alpha   90.00
_cell.angle_beta   90.00
_cell.angle_gamma   90.00
#
_symmetry.space_group_name_H-M   'P 1'
#
loop_
_entity.id
_entity.type
_entity.pdbx_description
1 polymer ?
#
loop_
_entity_poly.entity_id
_entity_poly.type
_entity_poly.pdbx_seq_one_letter_code
_entity_poly.pdbx_strand_id
1 'polypeptide(L)'
;MSDRYEYYTSGMDASWMIHGVNWSGQTFTPQIRHKITSVKIRICRTVWPGTLTVSIKATDGEGKPTGADLCSGTISANTLIVCGDSDYYEITLGAGCNLEVDTLYAIVVRALTGNGSNFVRWLKDSSYATYTRGVNVISDDSGVTWYPSANQDFMFEEWGEPPSVVHELIVTDGVALTDT
;
A
#
# COMPACT_ATOMS: atom_id res chain seq x y z
N MET A 1 -10.07 15.39 4.37
CA MET A 1 -8.66 15.49 4.79
C MET A 1 -8.16 14.06 4.87
N SER A 2 -6.94 13.78 4.38
CA SER A 2 -6.43 12.41 4.37
C SER A 2 -5.71 12.10 5.68
N ASP A 3 -5.99 10.93 6.25
CA ASP A 3 -5.41 10.40 7.47
C ASP A 3 -4.48 9.22 7.16
N ARG A 4 -3.48 9.00 8.02
CA ARG A 4 -2.59 7.83 7.95
C ARG A 4 -3.16 6.69 8.79
N TYR A 5 -3.25 5.50 8.22
CA TYR A 5 -3.87 4.32 8.84
C TYR A 5 -2.80 3.27 9.20
N GLU A 6 -2.47 2.36 8.29
CA GLU A 6 -1.40 1.37 8.50
C GLU A 6 -0.03 1.92 8.05
N TYR A 7 1.03 1.64 8.81
CA TYR A 7 2.38 2.06 8.44
C TYR A 7 3.48 1.25 9.12
N TYR A 8 4.64 1.18 8.45
CA TYR A 8 5.89 0.71 9.03
C TYR A 8 7.05 1.53 8.48
N THR A 9 7.76 2.27 9.35
CA THR A 9 8.72 3.30 8.91
C THR A 9 10.06 3.26 9.65
N SER A 10 10.34 2.19 10.41
CA SER A 10 11.53 2.01 11.25
C SER A 10 12.21 0.67 10.97
N GLY A 11 13.43 0.47 11.47
CA GLY A 11 14.11 -0.84 11.39
C GLY A 11 14.68 -1.19 10.01
N MET A 12 14.63 -0.26 9.05
CA MET A 12 15.21 -0.47 7.72
C MET A 12 16.69 -0.86 7.77
N ASP A 13 17.00 -2.05 7.24
CA ASP A 13 18.34 -2.61 7.17
C ASP A 13 18.66 -3.28 5.82
N ALA A 14 17.68 -3.40 4.93
CA ALA A 14 17.82 -4.06 3.64
C ALA A 14 16.89 -3.48 2.57
N SER A 15 16.89 -4.10 1.40
CA SER A 15 16.00 -3.76 0.29
C SER A 15 15.68 -4.98 -0.57
N TRP A 16 14.64 -4.88 -1.39
CA TRP A 16 14.32 -5.84 -2.44
C TRP A 16 14.22 -5.16 -3.81
N MET A 17 14.66 -5.86 -4.86
CA MET A 17 14.65 -5.32 -6.22
C MET A 17 13.32 -5.63 -6.92
N ILE A 18 12.73 -4.62 -7.54
CA ILE A 18 11.47 -4.69 -8.26
C ILE A 18 11.76 -4.36 -9.72
N HIS A 19 11.52 -5.33 -10.60
CA HIS A 19 11.74 -5.20 -12.04
C HIS A 19 11.11 -6.36 -12.82
N GLY A 20 10.61 -6.12 -14.03
CA GLY A 20 10.10 -7.17 -14.91
C GLY A 20 9.10 -8.08 -14.19
N VAL A 21 9.48 -9.35 -14.03
CA VAL A 21 8.69 -10.39 -13.34
C VAL A 21 8.81 -10.36 -11.82
N ASN A 22 9.81 -9.67 -11.27
CA ASN A 22 10.04 -9.53 -9.84
C ASN A 22 9.13 -8.44 -9.27
N TRP A 23 8.04 -8.87 -8.64
CA TRP A 23 7.08 -7.99 -7.96
C TRP A 23 7.25 -8.11 -6.46
N SER A 24 6.82 -7.08 -5.74
CA SER A 24 6.87 -7.09 -4.28
C SER A 24 5.59 -6.53 -3.72
N GLY A 25 5.22 -6.99 -2.54
CA GLY A 25 4.13 -6.44 -1.81
C GLY A 25 4.36 -6.39 -0.32
N GLN A 26 3.56 -5.54 0.32
CA GLN A 26 3.41 -5.47 1.75
C GLN A 26 1.95 -5.74 2.04
N THR A 27 1.67 -6.78 2.82
CA THR A 27 0.32 -7.01 3.32
C THR A 27 0.05 -6.13 4.53
N PHE A 28 -1.21 -5.78 4.73
CA PHE A 28 -1.67 -4.95 5.83
C PHE A 28 -3.14 -5.25 6.11
N THR A 29 -3.56 -5.03 7.35
CA THR A 29 -4.92 -5.30 7.79
C THR A 29 -5.48 -4.02 8.42
N PRO A 30 -6.38 -3.28 7.77
CA PRO A 30 -6.89 -2.02 8.31
C PRO A 30 -7.54 -2.20 9.68
N GLN A 31 -7.18 -1.35 10.65
CA GLN A 31 -7.87 -1.29 11.95
C GLN A 31 -9.21 -0.54 11.91
N ILE A 32 -9.41 0.30 10.90
CA ILE A 32 -10.60 1.12 10.73
C ILE A 32 -11.00 1.02 9.26
N ARG A 33 -12.28 0.78 8.99
CA ARG A 33 -12.81 0.88 7.62
C ARG A 33 -12.59 2.30 7.09
N HIS A 34 -12.07 2.42 5.89
CA HIS A 34 -11.81 3.74 5.29
C HIS A 34 -11.61 3.58 3.78
N LYS A 35 -11.49 4.70 3.07
CA LYS A 35 -11.17 4.68 1.65
C LYS A 35 -9.70 5.01 1.45
N ILE A 36 -8.90 4.05 1.00
CA ILE A 36 -7.49 4.32 0.69
C ILE A 36 -7.39 5.19 -0.58
N THR A 37 -6.54 6.21 -0.54
CA THR A 37 -6.37 7.17 -1.64
C THR A 37 -4.93 7.29 -2.13
N SER A 38 -3.96 7.02 -1.26
CA SER A 38 -2.55 7.00 -1.62
C SER A 38 -1.75 6.05 -0.74
N VAL A 39 -0.59 5.68 -1.25
CA VAL A 39 0.41 4.91 -0.52
C VAL A 39 1.73 5.66 -0.60
N LYS A 40 2.44 5.75 0.53
CA LYS A 40 3.84 6.18 0.54
C LYS A 40 4.73 4.97 0.75
N ILE A 41 5.78 4.87 -0.07
CA ILE A 41 6.79 3.81 0.06
C ILE A 41 8.18 4.41 0.01
N ARG A 42 9.09 3.86 0.82
CA ARG A 42 10.49 4.27 0.78
C ARG A 42 11.21 3.49 -0.30
N ILE A 43 11.66 4.18 -1.35
CA ILE A 43 12.25 3.57 -2.55
C ILE A 43 13.45 4.36 -3.08
N CYS A 44 14.29 3.68 -3.86
CA CYS A 44 15.33 4.29 -4.70
C CYS A 44 15.42 3.56 -6.04
N ARG A 45 16.16 4.11 -7.01
CA ARG A 45 16.37 3.48 -8.32
C ARG A 45 17.82 3.13 -8.61
N THR A 46 17.99 2.15 -9.50
CA THR A 46 19.22 1.89 -10.24
C THR A 46 18.95 2.13 -11.73
N VAL A 47 19.74 3.01 -12.36
CA VAL A 47 19.60 3.40 -13.77
C VAL A 47 18.17 3.91 -14.08
N TRP A 48 17.47 3.38 -15.07
CA TRP A 48 16.20 3.90 -15.57
C TRP A 48 15.14 2.80 -15.62
N PRO A 49 14.42 2.54 -14.51
CA PRO A 49 13.47 1.42 -14.43
C PRO A 49 12.17 1.63 -15.23
N GLY A 50 11.88 2.88 -15.63
CA GLY A 50 10.66 3.25 -16.36
C GLY A 50 9.51 3.62 -15.43
N THR A 51 8.34 3.01 -15.62
CA THR A 51 7.14 3.31 -14.81
C THR A 51 7.05 2.38 -13.61
N LEU A 52 6.81 2.94 -12.43
CA LEU A 52 6.42 2.19 -11.24
C LEU A 52 4.89 2.18 -11.14
N THR A 53 4.30 1.01 -10.97
CA THR A 53 2.88 0.87 -10.62
C THR A 53 2.76 0.39 -9.18
N VAL A 54 1.90 1.04 -8.41
CA VAL A 54 1.49 0.62 -7.06
C VAL A 54 0.00 0.33 -7.11
N SER A 55 -0.42 -0.78 -6.54
CA SER A 55 -1.81 -1.24 -6.55
C SER A 55 -2.21 -1.83 -5.21
N ILE A 56 -3.51 -1.80 -4.92
CA ILE A 56 -4.08 -2.54 -3.80
C ILE A 56 -4.75 -3.80 -4.35
N LYS A 57 -4.49 -4.95 -3.71
CA LYS A 57 -5.10 -6.24 -4.06
C LYS A 57 -5.71 -6.89 -2.84
N ALA A 58 -6.75 -7.70 -3.06
CA ALA A 58 -7.20 -8.67 -2.07
C ALA A 58 -6.12 -9.74 -1.85
N THR A 59 -6.19 -10.46 -0.74
CA THR A 59 -5.37 -11.65 -0.49
C THR A 59 -6.22 -12.92 -0.44
N ASP A 60 -5.61 -14.07 -0.70
CA ASP A 60 -6.22 -15.37 -0.43
C ASP A 60 -6.14 -15.75 1.07
N GLY A 61 -6.60 -16.97 1.40
CA GLY A 61 -6.58 -17.48 2.78
C GLY A 61 -5.19 -17.73 3.35
N GLU A 62 -4.13 -17.68 2.54
CA GLU A 62 -2.73 -17.79 2.97
C GLU A 62 -2.04 -16.42 3.02
N GLY A 63 -2.78 -15.33 2.81
CA GLY A 63 -2.26 -13.97 2.81
C GLY A 63 -1.50 -13.60 1.53
N LYS A 64 -1.68 -14.34 0.44
CA LYS A 64 -1.02 -14.06 -0.85
C LYS A 64 -1.90 -13.13 -1.69
N PRO A 65 -1.34 -12.09 -2.33
CA PRO A 65 -2.10 -11.24 -3.25
C PRO A 65 -2.81 -12.06 -4.35
N THR A 66 -4.07 -11.73 -4.61
CA THR A 66 -4.89 -12.44 -5.60
C THR A 66 -5.84 -11.49 -6.34
N GLY A 67 -6.45 -11.97 -7.43
CA GLY A 67 -7.45 -11.26 -8.21
C GLY A 67 -6.92 -10.06 -9.00
N ALA A 68 -7.83 -9.17 -9.41
CA ALA A 68 -7.51 -7.92 -10.10
C ALA A 68 -7.01 -6.84 -9.11
N ASP A 69 -6.50 -5.72 -9.64
CA ASP A 69 -6.16 -4.56 -8.81
C ASP A 69 -7.46 -3.85 -8.39
N LEU A 70 -7.65 -3.61 -7.09
CA LEU A 70 -8.82 -2.92 -6.56
C LEU A 70 -8.76 -1.42 -6.86
N CYS A 71 -7.57 -0.85 -6.76
CA CYS A 71 -7.20 0.46 -7.26
C CYS A 71 -5.69 0.50 -7.52
N SER A 72 -5.23 1.49 -8.28
CA SER A 72 -3.82 1.59 -8.65
C SER A 72 -3.40 3.01 -9.00
N GLY A 73 -2.11 3.27 -8.88
CA GLY A 73 -1.45 4.50 -9.25
C GLY A 73 -0.10 4.25 -9.91
N THR A 74 0.41 5.27 -10.59
CA THR A 74 1.73 5.19 -11.23
C THR A 74 2.54 6.44 -11.00
N ILE A 75 3.86 6.28 -10.91
CA ILE A 75 4.83 7.36 -10.99
C ILE A 75 5.95 6.98 -11.96
N SER A 76 6.71 7.98 -12.43
CA SER A 76 7.94 7.72 -13.17
C SER A 76 9.04 7.26 -12.21
N ALA A 77 9.43 5.99 -12.28
CA ALA A 77 10.54 5.47 -11.49
C ALA A 77 11.88 6.12 -11.88
N ASN A 78 11.96 6.77 -13.05
CA ASN A 78 13.15 7.46 -13.52
C ASN A 78 13.44 8.75 -12.73
N THR A 79 12.45 9.31 -12.03
CA THR A 79 12.62 10.53 -11.21
C THR A 79 12.97 10.24 -9.75
N LEU A 80 13.06 8.96 -9.38
CA LEU A 80 13.45 8.57 -8.02
C LEU A 80 14.91 8.94 -7.74
N ILE A 81 15.23 9.07 -6.46
CA ILE A 81 16.60 9.20 -5.98
C ILE A 81 17.40 7.96 -6.34
N VAL A 82 18.66 8.16 -6.74
CA VAL A 82 19.56 7.05 -7.09
C VAL A 82 19.97 6.31 -5.83
N CYS A 83 19.98 4.97 -5.89
CA CYS A 83 20.39 4.15 -4.77
C CYS A 83 21.83 4.47 -4.32
N GLY A 84 22.01 4.44 -3.00
CA GLY A 84 23.04 5.22 -2.29
C GLY A 84 22.36 6.13 -1.25
N ASP A 85 21.12 6.51 -1.54
CA ASP A 85 20.14 7.08 -0.62
C ASP A 85 18.72 6.53 -0.95
N SER A 86 17.72 6.89 -0.16
CA SER A 86 16.31 6.52 -0.37
C SER A 86 15.35 7.48 0.31
N ASP A 87 14.21 7.73 -0.32
CA ASP A 87 13.18 8.64 0.19
C ASP A 87 11.77 8.05 0.05
N TYR A 88 10.81 8.63 0.77
CA TYR A 88 9.39 8.30 0.64
C TYR A 88 8.78 8.99 -0.56
N TYR A 89 8.18 8.20 -1.45
CA TYR A 89 7.41 8.69 -2.58
C TYR A 89 5.95 8.36 -2.37
N GLU A 90 5.08 9.35 -2.58
CA GLU A 90 3.63 9.19 -2.54
C GLU A 90 3.08 8.85 -3.92
N ILE A 91 2.25 7.81 -3.98
CA ILE A 91 1.58 7.36 -5.19
C ILE A 91 0.07 7.43 -4.94
N THR A 92 -0.61 8.30 -5.70
CA THR A 92 -2.07 8.41 -5.67
C THR A 92 -2.71 7.24 -6.39
N LEU A 93 -3.76 6.65 -5.82
CA LEU A 93 -4.39 5.42 -6.30
C LEU A 93 -5.62 5.70 -7.18
N GLY A 94 -5.57 6.78 -7.97
CA GLY A 94 -6.68 7.26 -8.77
C GLY A 94 -7.89 7.60 -7.89
N ALA A 95 -9.02 6.93 -8.12
CA ALA A 95 -10.22 7.12 -7.31
C ALA A 95 -10.13 6.48 -5.92
N GLY A 96 -9.13 5.62 -5.65
CA GLY A 96 -9.02 4.83 -4.42
C GLY A 96 -9.98 3.63 -4.38
N CYS A 97 -9.95 2.87 -3.28
CA CYS A 97 -10.93 1.82 -3.00
C CYS A 97 -11.33 1.80 -1.52
N ASN A 98 -12.51 1.29 -1.21
CA ASN A 98 -12.93 1.11 0.19
C ASN A 98 -12.26 -0.15 0.74
N LEU A 99 -11.71 -0.03 1.94
CA LEU A 99 -11.12 -1.12 2.68
C LEU A 99 -11.95 -1.39 3.93
N GLU A 100 -12.19 -2.68 4.18
CA GLU A 100 -12.90 -3.16 5.35
C GLU A 100 -11.94 -3.41 6.52
N VAL A 101 -12.43 -3.15 7.73
CA VAL A 101 -11.71 -3.47 8.97
C VAL A 101 -11.42 -4.97 9.06
N ASP A 102 -10.25 -5.32 9.59
CA ASP A 102 -9.81 -6.70 9.84
C ASP A 102 -9.82 -7.62 8.60
N THR A 103 -9.79 -7.03 7.40
CA THR A 103 -9.59 -7.74 6.13
C THR A 103 -8.17 -7.53 5.66
N LEU A 104 -7.47 -8.62 5.30
CA LEU A 104 -6.10 -8.55 4.82
C LEU A 104 -6.07 -8.10 3.34
N TYR A 105 -5.26 -7.08 3.05
CA TYR A 105 -5.00 -6.56 1.71
C TYR A 105 -3.50 -6.52 1.45
N ALA A 106 -3.11 -6.32 0.19
CA ALA A 106 -1.72 -6.15 -0.21
C ALA A 106 -1.50 -4.88 -1.03
N ILE A 107 -0.51 -4.09 -0.62
CA ILE A 107 0.14 -3.11 -1.49
C ILE A 107 1.04 -3.91 -2.42
N VAL A 108 0.83 -3.89 -3.73
CA VAL A 108 1.67 -4.54 -4.73
C VAL A 108 2.35 -3.52 -5.62
N VAL A 109 3.68 -3.65 -5.74
CA VAL A 109 4.56 -2.74 -6.48
C VAL A 109 5.25 -3.50 -7.61
N ARG A 110 5.16 -2.95 -8.83
CA ARG A 110 5.73 -3.54 -10.05
C ARG A 110 6.34 -2.49 -10.98
N ALA A 111 7.50 -2.84 -11.56
CA ALA A 111 8.24 -2.01 -12.52
C ALA A 111 8.54 -2.83 -13.79
N LEU A 112 7.53 -3.01 -14.63
CA LEU A 112 7.50 -4.04 -15.69
C LEU A 112 8.57 -3.83 -16.78
N THR A 113 8.99 -2.60 -17.02
CA THR A 113 10.02 -2.26 -18.02
C THR A 113 11.45 -2.40 -17.49
N GLY A 114 11.62 -2.55 -16.18
CA GLY A 114 12.91 -2.78 -15.56
C GLY A 114 13.43 -4.20 -15.78
N ASN A 115 14.71 -4.40 -15.53
CA ASN A 115 15.39 -5.69 -15.50
C ASN A 115 16.51 -5.69 -14.43
N GLY A 116 17.31 -6.76 -14.38
CA GLY A 116 18.40 -6.90 -13.39
C GLY A 116 19.50 -5.84 -13.46
N SER A 117 19.51 -4.97 -14.46
CA SER A 117 20.42 -3.82 -14.58
C SER A 117 19.73 -2.46 -14.40
N ASN A 118 18.40 -2.39 -14.40
CA ASN A 118 17.62 -1.16 -14.14
C ASN A 118 16.34 -1.47 -13.35
N PHE A 119 16.36 -1.20 -12.05
CA PHE A 119 15.30 -1.64 -11.13
C PHE A 119 15.02 -0.59 -10.05
N VAL A 120 13.86 -0.73 -9.42
CA VAL A 120 13.53 0.00 -8.19
C VAL A 120 13.92 -0.88 -7.00
N ARG A 121 14.43 -0.28 -5.93
CA ARG A 121 14.60 -0.95 -4.64
C ARG A 121 13.55 -0.45 -3.66
N TRP A 122 12.78 -1.36 -3.10
CA TRP A 122 11.92 -1.07 -1.96
C TRP A 122 12.63 -1.46 -0.66
N LEU A 123 12.79 -0.48 0.21
CA LEU A 123 13.50 -0.61 1.46
C LEU A 123 12.67 -1.45 2.43
N LYS A 124 13.33 -2.34 3.18
CA LYS A 124 12.70 -3.25 4.13
C LYS A 124 13.49 -3.37 5.42
N ASP A 125 12.80 -3.80 6.46
CA ASP A 125 13.38 -4.41 7.65
C ASP A 125 13.40 -5.92 7.41
N SER A 126 14.59 -6.50 7.43
CA SER A 126 14.82 -7.91 7.11
C SER A 126 15.21 -8.76 8.32
N SER A 127 15.60 -8.11 9.43
CA SER A 127 16.12 -8.79 10.61
C SER A 127 15.07 -8.97 11.69
N TYR A 128 14.28 -7.93 11.98
CA TYR A 128 13.36 -7.92 13.13
C TYR A 128 12.17 -6.99 12.90
N ALA A 129 11.44 -7.21 11.81
CA ALA A 129 10.28 -6.40 11.53
C ALA A 129 9.21 -6.56 12.63
N THR A 130 8.67 -5.43 13.09
CA THR A 130 7.75 -5.38 14.24
C THR A 130 6.31 -5.02 13.85
N TYR A 131 6.04 -4.85 12.56
CA TYR A 131 4.68 -4.68 12.08
C TYR A 131 3.96 -6.04 12.18
N THR A 132 2.83 -6.08 12.88
CA THR A 132 2.14 -7.34 13.23
C THR A 132 0.86 -7.57 12.44
N ARG A 133 0.43 -6.60 11.64
CA ARG A 133 -0.85 -6.61 10.90
C ARG A 133 -0.68 -6.97 9.42
N GLY A 134 0.48 -7.51 9.08
CA GLY A 134 0.85 -7.97 7.76
C GLY A 134 2.33 -8.28 7.72
N VAL A 135 2.78 -8.69 6.55
CA VAL A 135 4.15 -9.12 6.25
C VAL A 135 4.49 -8.76 4.81
N ASN A 136 5.77 -8.71 4.47
CA ASN A 136 6.17 -8.64 3.08
C ASN A 136 5.80 -9.93 2.31
N VAL A 137 5.57 -9.77 1.02
CA VAL A 137 5.34 -10.85 0.06
C VAL A 137 6.12 -10.55 -1.20
N ILE A 138 6.77 -11.54 -1.80
CA ILE A 138 7.51 -11.37 -3.06
C ILE A 138 7.02 -12.36 -4.11
N SER A 139 7.16 -11.98 -5.38
CA SER A 139 6.88 -12.84 -6.52
C SER A 139 7.99 -12.67 -7.55
N ASP A 140 8.43 -13.76 -8.16
CA ASP A 140 9.44 -13.80 -9.23
C ASP A 140 8.83 -14.23 -10.59
N ASP A 141 7.51 -14.31 -10.68
CA ASP A 141 6.76 -14.82 -11.84
C ASP A 141 5.58 -13.92 -12.25
N SER A 142 5.70 -12.62 -12.02
CA SER A 142 4.67 -11.61 -12.34
C SER A 142 3.35 -11.79 -11.57
N GLY A 143 3.45 -12.19 -10.30
CA GLY A 143 2.32 -12.30 -9.38
C GLY A 143 1.50 -13.58 -9.54
N VAL A 144 2.05 -14.61 -10.18
CA VAL A 144 1.40 -15.93 -10.29
C VAL A 144 1.58 -16.70 -8.99
N THR A 145 2.78 -16.67 -8.42
CA THR A 145 3.09 -17.21 -7.08
C THR A 145 3.64 -16.12 -6.17
N TRP A 146 3.39 -16.27 -4.87
CA TRP A 146 3.80 -15.33 -3.84
C TRP A 146 4.40 -16.05 -2.64
N TYR A 147 5.45 -15.45 -2.09
CA TYR A 147 6.22 -15.96 -0.96
C TYR A 147 6.19 -14.94 0.19
N PRO A 148 5.30 -15.13 1.18
CA PRO A 148 5.29 -14.31 2.39
C PRO A 148 6.53 -14.55 3.26
N SER A 149 7.10 -13.49 3.85
CA SER A 149 8.17 -13.62 4.84
C SER A 149 7.74 -13.07 6.19
N ALA A 150 7.45 -13.97 7.14
CA ALA A 150 6.80 -13.63 8.41
C ALA A 150 7.54 -12.62 9.32
N ASN A 151 8.83 -12.38 9.08
CA ASN A 151 9.67 -11.53 9.93
C ASN A 151 10.27 -10.33 9.15
N GLN A 152 9.66 -9.98 8.01
CA GLN A 152 10.16 -8.89 7.18
C GLN A 152 9.01 -8.02 6.71
N ASP A 153 9.24 -6.71 6.74
CA ASP A 153 8.27 -5.72 6.28
C ASP A 153 8.96 -4.67 5.42
N PHE A 154 8.30 -4.30 4.34
CA PHE A 154 8.70 -3.14 3.56
C PHE A 154 8.33 -1.85 4.29
N MET A 155 9.08 -0.79 4.00
CA MET A 155 8.80 0.55 4.52
C MET A 155 7.61 1.17 3.78
N PHE A 156 6.50 1.39 4.47
CA PHE A 156 5.27 1.87 3.86
C PHE A 156 4.43 2.75 4.79
N GLU A 157 3.54 3.53 4.17
CA GLU A 157 2.42 4.17 4.84
C GLU A 157 1.18 4.11 3.93
N GLU A 158 0.05 3.83 4.55
CA GLU A 158 -1.27 3.86 3.95
C GLU A 158 -1.98 5.17 4.33
N TRP A 159 -2.53 5.86 3.33
CA TRP A 159 -3.23 7.12 3.50
C TRP A 159 -4.61 7.08 2.84
N GLY A 160 -5.61 7.61 3.52
CA GLY A 160 -6.99 7.51 3.06
C GLY A 160 -7.92 8.56 3.64
N GLU A 161 -9.19 8.47 3.28
CA GLU A 161 -10.28 9.29 3.80
C GLU A 161 -11.13 8.45 4.77
N PRO A 162 -11.54 9.01 5.93
CA PRO A 162 -12.41 8.30 6.85
C PRO A 162 -13.78 8.02 6.21
N PRO A 163 -14.55 7.07 6.76
CA PRO A 163 -15.92 6.84 6.32
C PRO A 163 -16.73 8.14 6.32
N SER A 164 -17.54 8.34 5.29
CA SER A 164 -18.51 9.43 5.30
C SER A 164 -19.45 9.24 6.50
N VAL A 165 -19.40 10.15 7.46
CA VAL A 165 -20.35 10.18 8.57
C VAL A 165 -21.65 10.79 8.04
N VAL A 166 -22.70 9.98 7.92
CA VAL A 166 -24.04 10.55 7.75
C VAL A 166 -24.43 11.19 9.07
N HIS A 167 -24.45 12.52 9.12
CA HIS A 167 -25.13 13.22 10.20
C HIS A 167 -26.63 12.99 10.01
N GLU A 168 -27.21 12.06 10.77
CA GLU A 168 -28.65 12.06 10.97
C GLU A 168 -29.00 13.36 11.70
N LEU A 169 -29.67 14.27 10.99
CA LEU A 169 -30.37 15.38 11.60
C LEU A 169 -31.45 14.77 12.49
N ILE A 170 -31.21 14.74 13.81
CA ILE A 170 -32.27 14.51 14.77
C ILE A 170 -33.16 15.75 14.71
N VAL A 171 -34.21 15.69 13.89
CA VAL A 171 -35.34 16.62 14.00
C VAL A 171 -36.05 16.22 15.28
N THR A 172 -35.73 16.87 16.40
CA THR A 172 -36.58 16.84 17.57
C THR A 172 -37.88 17.54 17.20
N ASP A 173 -38.96 16.77 17.02
CA ASP A 173 -40.30 17.27 16.81
C ASP A 173 -40.68 18.25 17.93
N GLY A 174 -40.72 19.53 17.57
CA GLY A 174 -41.18 20.61 18.43
C GLY A 174 -42.69 20.75 18.35
N VAL A 175 -43.39 20.07 19.26
CA VAL A 175 -44.63 20.48 19.96
C VAL A 175 -45.57 21.44 19.21
N ALA A 176 -46.69 20.92 18.71
CA ALA A 176 -47.87 21.74 18.44
C ALA A 176 -48.56 22.09 19.77
N LEU A 177 -48.52 23.37 20.18
CA LEU A 177 -49.40 23.90 21.23
C LEU A 177 -50.77 24.18 20.61
N THR A 178 -51.83 23.64 21.23
CA THR A 178 -53.22 23.74 20.80
C THR A 178 -53.76 25.18 20.91
N ASP A 179 -54.55 25.54 19.91
CA ASP A 179 -55.24 26.82 19.72
C ASP A 179 -56.20 27.19 20.87
N THR A 180 -56.39 28.49 21.07
CA THR A 180 -57.17 29.13 22.15
C THR A 180 -58.68 28.88 22.08
#